data_AF-A0A2E3WD12-F1
#
_entry.id   AF-A0A2E3WD12-F1
#
_cell.length_a   1.000
_cell.length_b   1.000
_cell.length_c   1.000
_cell.angle_alpha   90.00
_cell.angle_beta   90.00
_cell.angle_gamma   90.00
#
_symmetry.space_group_name_H-M   'P 1'
#
loop_
_entity.id
_entity.type
_entity.pdbx_description
1 polymer ?
#
loop_
_entity_poly.entity_id
_entity_poly.type
_entity_poly.pdbx_seq_one_letter_code
_entity_poly.pdbx_strand_id
1 'polypeptide(L)'
;TGIVAWSRGTFAVRYCLTTGLVGLVIGASVITNQSPSSISGFSTAQPFGTQITTMVVSDMLMIIAISAGLALNAGLVSTWRQPRVEISRNALIVAGILIALVASSLTFFTNSLETATPEWPDTFGADSMFPIIASALITSVGFIGNTLVFLLVFGFIDRMTIGWTRRQVLGLILLFVFGAITIAPTSSGIFSSWAISAAVTAITIVTIYYLVARHDLAVVPIITATNTIIYAIPVGDEAYPSAMLGSGLTILLVAGLAWWSFLALWNINHHNTQHPL
;
A
#
# COMPACT_ATOMS: atom_id res chain seq x y z
N THR A 1 -22.56 3.43 -7.87
CA THR A 1 -21.95 2.11 -8.18
C THR A 1 -21.05 2.27 -9.40
N GLY A 2 -19.93 1.53 -9.48
CA GLY A 2 -18.94 1.67 -10.55
C GLY A 2 -19.52 1.51 -11.96
N ILE A 3 -20.53 0.65 -12.13
CA ILE A 3 -21.26 0.46 -13.39
C ILE A 3 -21.97 1.74 -13.86
N VAL A 4 -22.57 2.49 -12.93
CA VAL A 4 -23.24 3.77 -13.25
C VAL A 4 -22.22 4.86 -13.59
N ALA A 5 -21.03 4.84 -12.97
CA ALA A 5 -19.94 5.75 -13.31
C ALA A 5 -19.30 5.43 -14.67
N TRP A 6 -19.17 4.14 -15.00
CA TRP A 6 -18.71 3.69 -16.31
C TRP A 6 -19.69 4.09 -17.41
N SER A 7 -20.99 3.87 -17.20
CA SER A 7 -22.04 4.33 -18.11
C SER A 7 -22.09 5.85 -18.28
N ARG A 8 -21.58 6.63 -17.31
CA ARG A 8 -21.52 8.09 -17.35
C ARG A 8 -20.17 8.66 -17.80
N GLY A 9 -19.22 7.79 -18.19
CA GLY A 9 -17.88 8.21 -18.64
C GLY A 9 -16.97 8.78 -17.54
N THR A 10 -17.36 8.71 -16.26
CA THR A 10 -16.60 9.27 -15.13
C THR A 10 -15.62 8.28 -14.51
N PHE A 11 -15.63 7.03 -14.95
CA PHE A 11 -14.71 5.98 -14.50
C PHE A 11 -13.37 6.10 -15.25
N ALA A 12 -12.26 6.21 -14.52
CA ALA A 12 -10.91 6.26 -15.11
C ALA A 12 -10.46 4.87 -15.61
N VAL A 13 -11.02 4.42 -16.74
CA VAL A 13 -10.75 3.11 -17.35
C VAL A 13 -9.25 2.88 -17.54
N ARG A 14 -8.52 3.88 -18.06
CA ARG A 14 -7.07 3.78 -18.28
C ARG A 14 -6.34 3.48 -16.98
N TYR A 15 -6.60 4.25 -15.92
CA TYR A 15 -5.95 4.05 -14.62
C TYR A 15 -6.31 2.70 -13.99
N CYS A 16 -7.57 2.27 -14.09
CA CYS A 16 -8.01 0.94 -13.68
C CYS A 16 -7.20 -0.16 -14.39
N LEU A 17 -7.16 -0.15 -15.73
CA LEU A 17 -6.47 -1.18 -16.52
C LEU A 17 -4.97 -1.18 -16.28
N THR A 18 -4.33 0.00 -16.21
CA THR A 18 -2.89 0.08 -15.97
C THR A 18 -2.52 -0.42 -14.58
N THR A 19 -3.29 -0.08 -13.55
CA THR A 19 -3.04 -0.58 -12.18
C THR A 19 -3.23 -2.09 -12.10
N GLY A 20 -4.27 -2.62 -12.76
CA GLY A 20 -4.47 -4.07 -12.87
C GLY A 20 -3.32 -4.77 -13.57
N LEU A 21 -2.85 -4.22 -14.70
CA LEU A 21 -1.73 -4.78 -15.45
C LEU A 21 -0.42 -4.74 -14.63
N VAL A 22 -0.14 -3.63 -13.96
CA VAL A 22 1.04 -3.50 -13.08
C VAL A 22 0.96 -4.54 -11.94
N GLY A 23 -0.20 -4.69 -11.30
CA GLY A 23 -0.42 -5.71 -10.28
C GLY A 23 -0.20 -7.12 -10.79
N LEU A 24 -0.72 -7.45 -11.98
CA LEU A 24 -0.53 -8.76 -12.62
C LEU A 24 0.94 -9.04 -12.93
N VAL A 25 1.65 -8.07 -13.50
CA VAL A 25 3.06 -8.24 -13.91
C VAL A 25 3.96 -8.40 -12.69
N ILE A 26 3.81 -7.53 -11.68
CA ILE A 26 4.60 -7.62 -10.44
C ILE A 26 4.26 -8.93 -9.72
N GLY A 27 2.97 -9.27 -9.63
CA GLY A 27 2.53 -10.49 -8.99
C GLY A 27 3.06 -11.75 -9.68
N ALA A 28 2.98 -11.85 -11.01
CA ALA A 28 3.55 -12.97 -11.76
C ALA A 28 5.07 -13.07 -11.56
N SER A 29 5.75 -11.93 -11.45
CA SER A 29 7.19 -11.87 -11.14
C SER A 29 7.48 -12.41 -9.74
N VAL A 30 6.63 -12.10 -8.74
CA VAL A 30 6.73 -12.63 -7.37
C VAL A 30 6.62 -14.17 -7.37
N ILE A 31 5.57 -14.74 -7.99
CA ILE A 31 5.39 -16.21 -8.05
C ILE A 31 6.62 -16.87 -8.67
N THR A 32 7.05 -16.33 -9.81
CA THR A 32 8.18 -16.91 -10.56
C THR A 32 9.44 -16.88 -9.69
N ASN A 33 9.71 -15.76 -9.03
CA ASN A 33 10.88 -15.59 -8.18
C ASN A 33 10.83 -16.44 -6.90
N GLN A 34 9.65 -16.72 -6.36
CA GLN A 34 9.46 -17.51 -5.13
C GLN A 34 9.26 -19.01 -5.40
N SER A 35 9.14 -19.42 -6.66
CA SER A 35 8.91 -20.82 -7.02
C SER A 35 9.91 -21.82 -6.42
N PRO A 36 11.22 -21.54 -6.23
CA PRO A 36 12.12 -22.50 -5.58
C PRO A 36 11.74 -22.79 -4.13
N SER A 37 11.35 -21.75 -3.38
CA SER A 37 10.87 -21.86 -2.00
C SER A 37 9.55 -22.64 -1.92
N SER A 38 8.64 -22.42 -2.87
CA SER A 38 7.38 -23.18 -2.94
C SER A 38 7.62 -24.66 -3.26
N ILE A 39 8.54 -24.95 -4.19
CA ILE A 39 8.88 -26.33 -4.59
C ILE A 39 9.59 -27.09 -3.46
N SER A 40 10.43 -26.42 -2.66
CA SER A 40 11.12 -27.07 -1.53
C SER A 40 10.15 -27.56 -0.45
N GLY A 41 8.96 -26.95 -0.35
CA GLY A 41 7.88 -27.37 0.54
C GLY A 41 7.02 -28.54 0.03
N PHE A 42 7.28 -29.06 -1.18
CA PHE A 42 6.47 -30.14 -1.75
C PHE A 42 6.61 -31.45 -0.99
N SER A 43 5.49 -32.16 -0.84
CA SER A 43 5.46 -33.49 -0.22
C SER A 43 6.05 -34.53 -1.16
N THR A 44 6.99 -35.34 -0.67
CA THR A 44 7.52 -36.49 -1.43
C THR A 44 6.51 -37.63 -1.58
N ALA A 45 5.37 -37.57 -0.87
CA ALA A 45 4.31 -38.57 -0.92
C ALA A 45 3.32 -38.35 -2.09
N GLN A 46 3.35 -37.20 -2.77
CA GLN A 46 2.44 -36.86 -3.85
C GLN A 46 3.18 -36.69 -5.19
N PRO A 47 2.57 -37.05 -6.34
CA PRO A 47 3.16 -36.80 -7.65
C PRO A 47 3.48 -35.32 -7.87
N PHE A 48 4.70 -35.03 -8.31
CA PHE A 48 5.18 -33.65 -8.56
C PHE A 48 4.26 -32.86 -9.51
N GLY A 49 3.78 -33.51 -10.58
CA GLY A 49 2.89 -32.88 -11.55
C GLY A 49 1.60 -32.34 -10.93
N THR A 50 1.04 -33.03 -9.94
CA THR A 50 -0.16 -32.58 -9.22
C THR A 50 0.13 -31.36 -8.36
N GLN A 51 1.26 -31.38 -7.64
CA GLN A 51 1.64 -30.28 -6.74
C GLN A 51 1.95 -29.00 -7.51
N ILE A 52 2.73 -29.08 -8.59
CA ILE A 52 3.07 -27.90 -9.40
C ILE A 52 1.85 -27.33 -10.13
N THR A 53 0.96 -28.19 -10.63
CA THR A 53 -0.30 -27.74 -11.27
C THR A 53 -1.18 -27.02 -10.25
N THR A 54 -1.29 -27.57 -9.03
CA THR A 54 -2.08 -26.96 -7.96
C THR A 54 -1.52 -25.58 -7.59
N MET A 55 -0.21 -25.48 -7.38
CA MET A 55 0.49 -24.22 -7.08
C MET A 55 0.26 -23.17 -8.16
N VAL A 56 0.53 -23.50 -9.43
CA VAL A 56 0.37 -22.54 -10.54
C VAL A 56 -1.07 -22.07 -10.65
N VAL A 57 -2.05 -22.98 -10.57
CA VAL A 57 -3.47 -22.61 -10.68
C VAL A 57 -3.91 -21.76 -9.49
N SER A 58 -3.56 -22.12 -8.25
CA SER A 58 -3.92 -21.34 -7.06
C SER A 58 -3.33 -19.94 -7.12
N ASP A 59 -2.06 -19.82 -7.51
CA ASP A 59 -1.36 -18.54 -7.52
C ASP A 59 -1.87 -17.65 -8.65
N MET A 60 -2.11 -18.20 -9.84
CA MET A 60 -2.72 -17.45 -10.94
C MET A 60 -4.09 -16.91 -10.56
N LEU A 61 -4.95 -17.74 -9.95
CA LEU A 61 -6.28 -17.31 -9.51
C LEU A 61 -6.18 -16.21 -8.45
N MET A 62 -5.28 -16.36 -7.47
CA MET A 62 -5.07 -15.38 -6.42
C MET A 62 -4.59 -14.05 -6.99
N ILE A 63 -3.61 -14.06 -7.91
CA ILE A 63 -3.05 -12.84 -8.49
C ILE A 63 -4.03 -12.14 -9.42
N ILE A 64 -4.80 -12.89 -10.20
CA ILE A 64 -5.89 -12.31 -11.00
C ILE A 64 -6.93 -11.65 -10.08
N ALA A 65 -7.33 -12.33 -9.01
CA ALA A 65 -8.31 -11.80 -8.06
C ALA A 65 -7.81 -10.53 -7.36
N ILE A 66 -6.58 -10.55 -6.83
CA ILE A 66 -5.95 -9.38 -6.19
C ILE A 66 -5.83 -8.24 -7.19
N SER A 67 -5.26 -8.49 -8.38
CA SER A 67 -5.04 -7.45 -9.39
C SER A 67 -6.34 -6.85 -9.91
N ALA A 68 -7.38 -7.67 -10.08
CA ALA A 68 -8.71 -7.19 -10.43
C ALA A 68 -9.31 -6.32 -9.32
N GLY A 69 -9.19 -6.74 -8.06
CA GLY A 69 -9.60 -5.94 -6.90
C GLY A 69 -8.88 -4.60 -6.84
N LEU A 70 -7.56 -4.59 -7.04
CA LEU A 70 -6.73 -3.39 -7.08
C LEU A 70 -7.13 -2.46 -8.24
N ALA A 71 -7.34 -3.01 -9.43
CA ALA A 71 -7.78 -2.27 -10.62
C ALA A 71 -9.16 -1.60 -10.39
N LEU A 72 -10.12 -2.36 -9.88
CA LEU A 72 -11.46 -1.86 -9.58
C LEU A 72 -11.43 -0.76 -8.53
N ASN A 73 -10.63 -0.92 -7.47
CA ASN A 73 -10.45 0.11 -6.45
C ASN A 73 -9.83 1.39 -7.03
N ALA A 74 -8.79 1.26 -7.86
CA ALA A 74 -8.16 2.39 -8.53
C ALA A 74 -9.17 3.17 -9.41
N GLY A 75 -9.99 2.46 -10.18
CA GLY A 75 -11.05 3.05 -10.98
C GLY A 75 -12.16 3.67 -10.13
N LEU A 76 -12.58 3.03 -9.04
CA LEU A 76 -13.64 3.51 -8.15
C LEU A 76 -13.24 4.80 -7.43
N VAL A 77 -12.02 4.88 -6.89
CA VAL A 77 -11.48 6.06 -6.20
C VAL A 77 -11.49 7.28 -7.13
N SER A 78 -11.26 7.08 -8.43
CA SER A 78 -11.35 8.17 -9.40
C SER A 78 -12.74 8.80 -9.52
N THR A 79 -13.79 8.08 -9.12
CA THR A 79 -15.19 8.55 -9.22
C THR A 79 -15.68 9.25 -7.96
N TRP A 80 -14.97 9.14 -6.84
CA TRP A 80 -15.40 9.64 -5.53
C TRP A 80 -14.93 11.07 -5.24
N ARG A 81 -14.60 11.81 -6.29
CA ARG A 81 -13.95 13.12 -6.20
C ARG A 81 -14.94 14.22 -5.88
N GLN A 82 -14.45 15.19 -5.12
CA GLN A 82 -15.10 16.47 -4.90
C GLN A 82 -14.20 17.60 -5.42
N PRO A 83 -14.76 18.77 -5.81
CA PRO A 83 -13.98 19.96 -6.14
C PRO A 83 -13.09 20.35 -4.96
N ARG A 84 -11.81 20.65 -5.19
CA ARG A 84 -10.82 20.84 -4.13
C ARG A 84 -10.12 22.19 -4.21
N VAL A 85 -9.53 22.58 -3.08
CA VAL A 85 -8.70 23.78 -2.97
C VAL A 85 -7.46 23.60 -3.84
N GLU A 86 -7.10 24.63 -4.60
CA GLU A 86 -5.88 24.63 -5.41
C GLU A 86 -4.64 24.67 -4.50
N ILE A 87 -4.08 23.49 -4.23
CA ILE A 87 -2.77 23.34 -3.58
C ILE A 87 -1.74 23.11 -4.69
N SER A 88 -0.56 23.71 -4.57
CA SER A 88 0.50 23.45 -5.55
C SER A 88 1.00 22.01 -5.44
N ARG A 89 1.31 21.40 -6.59
CA ARG A 89 1.84 20.03 -6.67
C ARG A 89 3.02 19.79 -5.73
N ASN A 90 3.96 20.74 -5.67
CA ASN A 90 5.16 20.63 -4.85
C ASN A 90 4.83 20.69 -3.36
N ALA A 91 3.92 21.58 -2.95
CA ALA A 91 3.48 21.66 -1.55
C ALA A 91 2.83 20.36 -1.11
N LEU A 92 2.05 19.72 -1.99
CA LEU A 92 1.40 18.45 -1.69
C LEU A 92 2.42 17.30 -1.50
N ILE A 93 3.42 17.21 -2.38
CA ILE A 93 4.48 16.21 -2.28
C ILE A 93 5.27 16.40 -0.98
N VAL A 94 5.70 17.64 -0.69
CA VAL A 94 6.46 17.96 0.53
C VAL A 94 5.64 17.65 1.78
N ALA A 95 4.36 18.05 1.81
CA ALA A 95 3.47 17.74 2.93
C ALA A 95 3.31 16.22 3.13
N GLY A 96 3.16 15.46 2.03
CA GLY A 96 3.08 14.00 2.07
C GLY A 96 4.34 13.33 2.63
N ILE A 97 5.52 13.81 2.24
CA ILE A 97 6.80 13.30 2.76
C ILE A 97 6.93 13.63 4.25
N LEU A 98 6.69 14.89 4.64
CA LEU A 98 6.83 15.33 6.03
C LEU A 98 5.88 14.61 6.98
N ILE A 99 4.60 14.45 6.61
CA ILE A 99 3.63 13.74 7.45
C ILE A 99 3.99 12.25 7.58
N ALA A 100 4.52 11.64 6.51
CA ALA A 100 4.97 10.25 6.55
C ALA A 100 6.20 10.09 7.45
N LEU A 101 7.17 11.01 7.40
CA LEU A 101 8.34 10.99 8.29
C LEU A 101 7.94 11.07 9.76
N VAL A 102 6.99 11.95 10.10
CA VAL A 102 6.44 12.04 11.47
C VAL A 102 5.74 10.73 11.85
N ALA A 103 4.92 10.18 10.96
CA ALA A 103 4.20 8.92 11.18
C ALA A 103 5.17 7.76 11.44
N SER A 104 6.19 7.59 10.58
CA SER A 104 7.20 6.54 10.74
C SER A 104 7.98 6.72 12.04
N SER A 105 8.31 7.95 12.43
CA SER A 105 9.00 8.23 13.70
C SER A 105 8.17 7.81 14.91
N LEU A 106 6.85 8.03 14.88
CA LEU A 106 5.94 7.57 15.93
C LEU A 106 5.89 6.04 16.00
N THR A 107 5.91 5.36 14.85
CA THR A 107 5.94 3.90 14.84
C THR A 107 7.28 3.33 15.35
N PHE A 108 8.42 3.95 15.02
CA PHE A 108 9.70 3.58 15.65
C PHE A 108 9.66 3.76 17.17
N PHE A 109 9.07 4.86 17.64
CA PHE A 109 8.88 5.08 19.06
C PHE A 109 8.01 3.99 19.72
N THR A 110 6.87 3.62 19.11
CA THR A 110 6.03 2.55 19.67
C THR A 110 6.72 1.19 19.66
N ASN A 111 7.51 0.88 18.64
CA ASN A 111 8.29 -0.36 18.57
C ASN A 111 9.36 -0.40 19.66
N SER A 112 9.96 0.74 20.02
CA SER A 112 10.93 0.82 21.12
C SER A 112 10.35 0.55 22.51
N LEU A 113 9.02 0.61 22.67
CA LEU A 113 8.32 0.26 23.91
C LEU A 113 8.14 -1.25 24.08
N GLU A 114 8.33 -2.03 23.01
CA GLU A 114 8.26 -3.49 23.09
C GLU A 114 9.54 -4.04 23.75
N THR A 115 9.38 -5.06 24.58
CA THR A 115 10.52 -5.71 25.24
C THR A 115 11.42 -6.30 24.17
N ALA A 116 12.71 -5.96 24.18
CA ALA A 116 13.69 -6.38 23.20
C ALA A 116 13.69 -7.91 23.02
N THR A 117 12.93 -8.39 22.05
CA THR A 117 13.09 -9.74 21.51
C THR A 117 14.27 -9.71 20.55
N PRO A 118 15.08 -10.78 20.46
CA PRO A 118 16.10 -10.86 19.44
C PRO A 118 15.47 -10.64 18.05
N GLU A 119 15.84 -9.56 17.37
CA GLU A 119 15.45 -9.32 16.00
C GLU A 119 16.29 -10.23 15.11
N TRP A 120 15.64 -11.25 14.55
CA TRP A 120 16.27 -12.09 13.55
C TRP A 120 16.30 -11.31 12.22
N PRO A 121 17.45 -11.28 11.51
CA PRO A 121 17.50 -10.66 10.19
C PRO A 121 16.48 -11.28 9.23
N ASP A 122 15.84 -10.46 8.42
CA ASP A 122 14.89 -10.94 7.42
C ASP A 122 15.60 -11.72 6.30
N THR A 123 15.43 -13.04 6.31
CA THR A 123 16.05 -13.96 5.35
C THR A 123 15.14 -14.31 4.18
N PHE A 124 13.96 -13.68 4.05
CA PHE A 124 12.96 -14.02 3.02
C PHE A 124 13.52 -14.04 1.59
N GLY A 125 14.46 -13.14 1.27
CA GLY A 125 15.08 -13.09 -0.05
C GLY A 125 16.02 -14.26 -0.36
N ALA A 126 16.56 -14.95 0.65
CA ALA A 126 17.61 -15.96 0.48
C ALA A 126 17.11 -17.22 -0.25
N ASP A 127 15.84 -17.59 -0.08
CA ASP A 127 15.23 -18.79 -0.69
C ASP A 127 14.62 -18.53 -2.07
N SER A 128 14.79 -17.32 -2.60
CA SER A 128 14.25 -16.93 -3.90
C SER A 128 15.20 -17.25 -5.06
N MET A 129 14.64 -17.37 -6.27
CA MET A 129 15.42 -17.59 -7.49
C MET A 129 16.43 -16.47 -7.73
N PHE A 130 16.02 -15.22 -7.48
CA PHE A 130 16.87 -14.04 -7.54
C PHE A 130 16.75 -13.23 -6.24
N PRO A 131 17.67 -13.45 -5.28
CA PRO A 131 17.64 -12.79 -3.97
C PRO A 131 17.66 -11.26 -4.02
N ILE A 132 18.34 -10.68 -5.02
CA ILE A 132 18.46 -9.23 -5.20
C ILE A 132 17.09 -8.56 -5.47
N ILE A 133 16.20 -9.19 -6.22
CA ILE A 133 14.91 -8.57 -6.61
C ILE A 133 13.75 -8.97 -5.70
N ALA A 134 13.94 -9.97 -4.84
CA ALA A 134 12.87 -10.57 -4.04
C ALA A 134 12.20 -9.56 -3.11
N SER A 135 13.01 -8.79 -2.37
CA SER A 135 12.52 -7.71 -1.48
C SER A 135 11.78 -6.63 -2.29
N ALA A 136 12.36 -6.19 -3.41
CA ALA A 136 11.74 -5.17 -4.25
C ALA A 136 10.37 -5.59 -4.77
N LEU A 137 10.22 -6.84 -5.20
CA LEU A 137 8.96 -7.37 -5.72
C LEU A 137 7.89 -7.49 -4.62
N ILE A 138 8.21 -8.13 -3.48
CA ILE A 138 7.23 -8.34 -2.41
C ILE A 138 6.80 -7.01 -1.77
N THR A 139 7.76 -6.11 -1.54
CA THR A 139 7.48 -4.78 -1.00
C THR A 139 6.64 -3.94 -1.96
N SER A 140 6.83 -4.08 -3.28
CA SER A 140 6.00 -3.40 -4.28
C SER A 140 4.55 -3.86 -4.26
N VAL A 141 4.30 -5.17 -4.08
CA VAL A 141 2.93 -5.69 -3.91
C VAL A 141 2.29 -5.11 -2.64
N GLY A 142 3.02 -5.12 -1.53
CA GLY A 142 2.55 -4.53 -0.27
C GLY A 142 2.26 -3.03 -0.39
N PHE A 143 3.14 -2.28 -1.04
CA PHE A 143 2.96 -0.87 -1.34
C PHE A 143 1.68 -0.60 -2.16
N ILE A 144 1.48 -1.33 -3.26
CA ILE A 144 0.30 -1.17 -4.12
C ILE A 144 -0.98 -1.48 -3.33
N GLY A 145 -0.98 -2.60 -2.59
CA GLY A 145 -2.11 -3.03 -1.75
C GLY A 145 -2.47 -1.98 -0.72
N ASN A 146 -1.50 -1.56 0.11
CA ASN A 146 -1.70 -0.57 1.16
C ASN A 146 -2.18 0.77 0.58
N THR A 147 -1.56 1.25 -0.49
CA THR A 147 -1.94 2.51 -1.15
C THR A 147 -3.40 2.49 -1.60
N LEU A 148 -3.85 1.39 -2.19
CA LEU A 148 -5.22 1.27 -2.67
C LEU A 148 -6.24 1.13 -1.54
N VAL A 149 -5.88 0.43 -0.46
CA VAL A 149 -6.72 0.38 0.74
C VAL A 149 -6.86 1.77 1.36
N PHE A 150 -5.76 2.53 1.53
CA PHE A 150 -5.82 3.90 2.04
C PHE A 150 -6.63 4.83 1.13
N LEU A 151 -6.43 4.74 -0.19
CA LEU A 151 -7.22 5.51 -1.15
C LEU A 151 -8.72 5.19 -1.07
N LEU A 152 -9.07 3.91 -0.90
CA LEU A 152 -10.46 3.48 -0.74
C LEU A 152 -11.05 4.02 0.57
N VAL A 153 -10.36 3.82 1.69
CA VAL A 153 -10.82 4.27 3.01
C VAL A 153 -10.96 5.79 3.02
N PHE A 154 -9.92 6.52 2.64
CA PHE A 154 -9.97 7.98 2.62
C PHE A 154 -10.99 8.52 1.62
N GLY A 155 -11.10 7.93 0.43
CA GLY A 155 -12.11 8.30 -0.55
C GLY A 155 -13.54 8.01 -0.07
N PHE A 156 -13.76 6.89 0.62
CA PHE A 156 -15.05 6.56 1.22
C PHE A 156 -15.42 7.54 2.32
N ILE A 157 -14.50 7.86 3.22
CA ILE A 157 -14.69 8.82 4.30
C ILE A 157 -14.94 10.23 3.75
N ASP A 158 -14.17 10.66 2.75
CA ASP A 158 -14.35 11.96 2.08
C ASP A 158 -15.74 12.08 1.46
N ARG A 159 -16.17 11.03 0.75
CA ARG A 159 -17.52 10.96 0.16
C ARG A 159 -18.62 10.95 1.21
N MET A 160 -18.48 10.14 2.25
CA MET A 160 -19.47 10.00 3.32
C MET A 160 -19.62 11.29 4.13
N THR A 161 -18.51 12.00 4.33
CA THR A 161 -18.47 13.24 5.09
C THR A 161 -18.67 14.49 4.25
N ILE A 162 -18.77 14.36 2.93
CA ILE A 162 -18.88 15.47 1.97
C ILE A 162 -17.77 16.49 2.21
N GLY A 163 -16.50 16.07 2.04
CA GLY A 163 -15.36 16.96 2.28
C GLY A 163 -15.21 17.37 3.75
N TRP A 164 -15.63 16.50 4.67
CA TRP A 164 -15.63 16.72 6.12
C TRP A 164 -16.63 17.78 6.63
N THR A 165 -17.76 17.98 5.97
CA THR A 165 -18.82 18.92 6.41
C THR A 165 -19.98 18.24 7.14
N ARG A 166 -20.21 16.95 6.87
CA ARG A 166 -21.30 16.16 7.44
C ARG A 166 -20.75 14.89 8.12
N ARG A 167 -21.44 14.36 9.15
CA ARG A 167 -21.09 13.08 9.81
C ARG A 167 -19.61 12.97 10.26
N GLN A 168 -18.98 14.09 10.63
CA GLN A 168 -17.57 14.17 11.01
C GLN A 168 -17.21 13.18 12.13
N VAL A 169 -18.05 13.08 13.17
CA VAL A 169 -17.84 12.17 14.30
C VAL A 169 -17.79 10.71 13.83
N LEU A 170 -18.69 10.31 12.93
CA LEU A 170 -18.70 8.95 12.39
C LEU A 170 -17.46 8.71 11.50
N GLY A 171 -17.05 9.71 10.71
CA GLY A 171 -15.80 9.65 9.94
C GLY A 171 -14.55 9.47 10.82
N LEU A 172 -14.46 10.22 11.91
CA LEU A 172 -13.41 10.09 12.92
C LEU A 172 -13.39 8.70 13.56
N ILE A 173 -14.55 8.20 14.00
CA ILE A 173 -14.67 6.86 14.60
C ILE A 173 -14.21 5.80 13.61
N LEU A 174 -14.66 5.85 12.35
CA LEU A 174 -14.27 4.86 11.34
C LEU A 174 -12.77 4.90 11.03
N LEU A 175 -12.17 6.09 10.90
CA LEU A 175 -10.73 6.22 10.69
C LEU A 175 -9.93 5.72 11.88
N PHE A 176 -10.40 6.01 13.10
CA PHE A 176 -9.77 5.54 14.31
C PHE A 176 -9.82 4.02 14.41
N VAL A 177 -11.00 3.42 14.20
CA VAL A 177 -11.16 1.95 14.19
C VAL A 177 -10.29 1.34 13.09
N PHE A 178 -10.29 1.90 11.88
CA PHE A 178 -9.46 1.43 10.77
C PHE A 178 -7.97 1.44 11.14
N GLY A 179 -7.46 2.52 11.75
CA GLY A 179 -6.06 2.57 12.15
C GLY A 179 -5.71 1.66 13.33
N ALA A 180 -6.65 1.42 14.24
CA ALA A 180 -6.45 0.48 15.34
C ALA A 180 -6.35 -0.97 14.84
N ILE A 181 -7.19 -1.37 13.88
CA ILE A 181 -7.17 -2.75 13.34
C ILE A 181 -5.99 -3.04 12.42
N THR A 182 -5.30 -2.02 11.89
CA THR A 182 -4.11 -2.22 11.05
C THR A 182 -2.88 -2.67 11.83
N ILE A 183 -2.91 -2.59 13.17
CA ILE A 183 -1.82 -3.03 14.03
C ILE A 183 -2.09 -4.45 14.53
N ALA A 184 -1.21 -5.37 14.17
CA ALA A 184 -1.23 -6.74 14.66
C ALA A 184 -0.93 -6.79 16.18
N PRO A 185 -1.47 -7.78 16.92
CA PRO A 185 -1.09 -8.01 18.31
C PRO A 185 0.42 -8.17 18.47
N THR A 186 0.98 -7.51 19.48
CA THR A 186 2.42 -7.57 19.77
C THR A 186 2.79 -8.97 20.30
N SER A 187 3.98 -9.46 19.92
CA SER A 187 4.49 -10.78 20.35
C SER A 187 4.77 -10.86 21.85
N SER A 188 4.90 -9.71 22.51
CA SER A 188 5.16 -9.60 23.95
C SER A 188 4.01 -10.10 24.81
N GLY A 189 2.81 -10.30 24.24
CA GLY A 189 1.61 -10.71 24.98
C GLY A 189 1.09 -9.63 25.94
N ILE A 190 1.70 -8.44 25.97
CA ILE A 190 1.31 -7.33 26.84
C ILE A 190 0.26 -6.50 26.11
N PHE A 191 -1.02 -6.68 26.50
CA PHE A 191 -2.15 -5.96 25.94
C PHE A 191 -1.95 -4.43 25.91
N SER A 192 -1.34 -3.85 26.95
CA SER A 192 -1.10 -2.41 27.05
C SER A 192 -0.18 -1.87 25.94
N SER A 193 0.87 -2.62 25.56
CA SER A 193 1.79 -2.21 24.49
C SER A 193 1.08 -2.15 23.15
N TRP A 194 0.32 -3.20 22.83
CA TRP A 194 -0.52 -3.26 21.63
C TRP A 194 -1.56 -2.14 21.62
N ALA A 195 -2.26 -1.90 22.73
CA ALA A 195 -3.29 -0.87 22.82
C ALA A 195 -2.71 0.53 22.58
N ILE A 196 -1.51 0.81 23.09
CA ILE A 196 -0.79 2.08 22.84
C ILE A 196 -0.42 2.19 21.35
N SER A 197 0.19 1.15 20.77
CA SER A 197 0.57 1.14 19.34
C SER A 197 -0.64 1.31 18.42
N ALA A 198 -1.75 0.63 18.73
CA ALA A 198 -3.01 0.76 18.00
C ALA A 198 -3.60 2.17 18.11
N ALA A 199 -3.60 2.77 19.31
CA ALA A 199 -4.08 4.13 19.52
C ALA A 199 -3.22 5.18 18.80
N VAL A 200 -1.89 5.06 18.88
CA VAL A 200 -0.95 5.95 18.18
C VAL A 200 -1.15 5.86 16.67
N THR A 201 -1.29 4.65 16.13
CA THR A 201 -1.51 4.44 14.69
C THR A 201 -2.87 4.99 14.24
N ALA A 202 -3.92 4.77 15.03
CA ALA A 202 -5.24 5.33 14.79
C ALA A 202 -5.23 6.87 14.76
N ILE A 203 -4.59 7.51 15.74
CA ILE A 203 -4.44 8.97 15.79
C ILE A 203 -3.62 9.47 14.60
N THR A 204 -2.56 8.74 14.23
CA THR A 204 -1.70 9.08 13.09
C THR A 204 -2.48 9.06 11.78
N ILE A 205 -3.29 8.02 11.54
CA ILE A 205 -4.14 7.91 10.34
C ILE A 205 -5.19 9.02 10.30
N VAL A 206 -5.84 9.32 11.42
CA VAL A 206 -6.78 10.46 11.54
C VAL A 206 -6.08 11.77 11.20
N THR A 207 -4.86 11.97 11.71
CA THR A 207 -4.06 13.19 11.50
C THR A 207 -3.64 13.34 10.04
N ILE A 208 -3.14 12.26 9.41
CA ILE A 208 -2.80 12.21 7.99
C ILE A 208 -4.00 12.60 7.14
N TYR A 209 -5.16 12.01 7.43
CA TYR A 209 -6.38 12.31 6.70
C TYR A 209 -6.77 13.78 6.85
N TYR A 210 -6.84 14.27 8.10
CA TYR A 210 -7.31 15.62 8.40
C TYR A 210 -6.40 16.71 7.82
N LEU A 211 -5.08 16.54 7.91
CA LEU A 211 -4.11 17.54 7.47
C LEU A 211 -3.86 17.51 5.96
N VAL A 212 -3.77 16.34 5.34
CA VAL A 212 -3.27 16.23 3.95
C VAL A 212 -4.25 15.53 3.02
N ALA A 213 -4.67 14.30 3.32
CA ALA A 213 -5.44 13.49 2.36
C ALA A 213 -6.85 14.03 2.06
N ARG A 214 -7.45 14.77 3.02
CA ARG A 214 -8.69 15.53 2.83
C ARG A 214 -8.55 16.55 1.69
N HIS A 215 -7.37 17.15 1.53
CA HIS A 215 -7.15 18.21 0.54
C HIS A 215 -6.82 17.66 -0.85
N ASP A 216 -6.04 16.60 -0.99
CA ASP A 216 -5.92 15.82 -2.24
C ASP A 216 -5.56 14.36 -1.95
N LEU A 217 -6.36 13.41 -2.45
CA LEU A 217 -6.07 11.98 -2.35
C LEU A 217 -4.88 11.56 -3.22
N ALA A 218 -4.48 12.38 -4.20
CA ALA A 218 -3.28 12.16 -4.99
C ALA A 218 -2.02 12.09 -4.11
N VAL A 219 -2.03 12.63 -2.89
CA VAL A 219 -0.91 12.55 -1.95
C VAL A 219 -0.68 11.15 -1.37
N VAL A 220 -1.72 10.31 -1.33
CA VAL A 220 -1.70 9.03 -0.60
C VAL A 220 -0.57 8.11 -1.07
N PRO A 221 -0.33 7.89 -2.39
CA PRO A 221 0.82 7.13 -2.86
C PRO A 221 2.18 7.65 -2.38
N ILE A 222 2.33 8.96 -2.19
CA ILE A 222 3.59 9.55 -1.67
C ILE A 222 3.77 9.21 -0.19
N ILE A 223 2.69 9.31 0.59
CA ILE A 223 2.71 9.00 2.03
C ILE A 223 3.07 7.52 2.23
N THR A 224 2.37 6.63 1.53
CA THR A 224 2.61 5.19 1.65
C THR A 224 3.99 4.79 1.16
N ALA A 225 4.48 5.38 0.06
CA ALA A 225 5.81 5.11 -0.46
C ALA A 225 6.90 5.57 0.49
N THR A 226 6.77 6.77 1.07
CA THR A 226 7.73 7.29 2.04
C THR A 226 7.83 6.36 3.23
N ASN A 227 6.68 5.92 3.76
CA ASN A 227 6.65 4.96 4.87
C ASN A 227 7.33 3.63 4.48
N THR A 228 6.99 3.07 3.31
CA THR A 228 7.59 1.83 2.80
C THR A 228 9.11 1.94 2.60
N ILE A 229 9.59 3.07 2.07
CA ILE A 229 11.01 3.31 1.83
C ILE A 229 11.78 3.38 3.15
N ILE A 230 11.23 4.04 4.17
CA ILE A 230 11.87 4.14 5.49
C ILE A 230 12.08 2.75 6.11
N TYR A 231 11.11 1.85 5.98
CA TYR A 231 11.24 0.47 6.47
C TYR A 231 12.14 -0.43 5.61
N ALA A 232 12.46 -0.05 4.37
CA ALA A 232 13.33 -0.83 3.50
C ALA A 232 14.84 -0.62 3.79
N ILE A 233 15.20 0.45 4.50
CA ILE A 233 16.60 0.81 4.80
C ILE A 233 17.28 -0.19 5.75
N PRO A 234 16.69 -0.55 6.92
CA PRO A 234 17.36 -1.41 7.90
C PRO A 234 17.58 -2.86 7.45
N VAL A 235 16.81 -3.34 6.47
CA VAL A 235 16.93 -4.69 5.90
C VAL A 235 18.27 -4.90 5.18
N GLY A 236 18.95 -3.82 4.80
CA GLY A 236 20.16 -3.86 3.97
C GLY A 236 21.43 -4.36 4.64
N ASP A 237 21.54 -4.30 5.98
CA ASP A 237 22.87 -4.33 6.62
C ASP A 237 23.38 -5.72 7.05
N GLU A 238 22.54 -6.73 7.36
CA GLU A 238 23.07 -7.97 7.99
C GLU A 238 22.41 -9.31 7.59
N ALA A 239 21.38 -9.33 6.74
CA ALA A 239 20.63 -10.57 6.48
C ALA A 239 21.30 -11.54 5.48
N TYR A 240 21.77 -11.04 4.33
CA TYR A 240 22.44 -11.82 3.28
C TYR A 240 23.21 -10.90 2.31
N PRO A 241 24.23 -11.40 1.57
CA PRO A 241 25.16 -10.55 0.80
C PRO A 241 24.52 -9.60 -0.23
N SER A 242 23.33 -9.94 -0.74
CA SER A 242 22.59 -9.14 -1.72
C SER A 242 21.50 -8.24 -1.12
N ALA A 243 21.30 -8.24 0.20
CA ALA A 243 20.21 -7.51 0.85
C ALA A 243 20.29 -5.99 0.60
N MET A 244 21.49 -5.40 0.71
CA MET A 244 21.70 -3.97 0.48
C MET A 244 21.33 -3.52 -0.94
N LEU A 245 21.69 -4.34 -1.95
CA LEU A 245 21.31 -4.09 -3.34
C LEU A 245 19.79 -4.22 -3.54
N GLY A 246 19.17 -5.20 -2.88
CA GLY A 246 17.72 -5.38 -2.90
C GLY A 246 16.97 -4.21 -2.26
N SER A 247 17.47 -3.67 -1.14
CA SER A 247 16.90 -2.45 -0.54
C SER A 247 17.01 -1.26 -1.49
N GLY A 248 18.15 -1.06 -2.16
CA GLY A 248 18.32 -0.01 -3.16
C GLY A 248 17.31 -0.12 -4.32
N LEU A 249 17.12 -1.32 -4.85
CA LEU A 249 16.12 -1.58 -5.89
C LEU A 249 14.69 -1.38 -5.39
N THR A 250 14.41 -1.78 -4.16
CA THR A 250 13.10 -1.55 -3.51
C THR A 250 12.77 -0.08 -3.48
N ILE A 251 13.71 0.76 -3.04
CA ILE A 251 13.54 2.21 -2.97
C ILE A 251 13.24 2.78 -4.36
N LEU A 252 14.02 2.42 -5.37
CA LEU A 252 13.83 2.92 -6.73
C LEU A 252 12.48 2.49 -7.32
N LEU A 253 12.10 1.22 -7.15
CA LEU A 253 10.86 0.66 -7.69
C LEU A 253 9.64 1.28 -7.01
N VAL A 254 9.63 1.35 -5.67
CA VAL A 254 8.54 1.95 -4.90
C VAL A 254 8.41 3.44 -5.21
N ALA A 255 9.52 4.19 -5.27
CA ALA A 255 9.49 5.60 -5.64
C ALA A 255 8.94 5.82 -7.06
N GLY A 256 9.35 4.98 -8.02
CA GLY A 256 8.84 5.02 -9.39
C GLY A 256 7.33 4.75 -9.47
N LEU A 257 6.86 3.71 -8.79
CA LEU A 257 5.43 3.35 -8.73
C LEU A 257 4.60 4.44 -8.03
N ALA A 258 5.13 5.01 -6.96
CA ALA A 258 4.49 6.11 -6.23
C ALA A 258 4.38 7.36 -7.10
N TRP A 259 5.45 7.71 -7.81
CA TRP A 259 5.46 8.85 -8.72
C TRP A 259 4.47 8.68 -9.87
N TRP A 260 4.46 7.51 -10.48
CA TRP A 260 3.50 7.16 -11.53
C TRP A 260 2.05 7.26 -11.03
N SER A 261 1.76 6.66 -9.86
CA SER A 261 0.43 6.69 -9.25
C SER A 261 -0.01 8.12 -8.87
N PHE A 262 0.90 8.90 -8.30
CA PHE A 262 0.71 10.31 -7.96
C PHE A 262 0.35 11.10 -9.21
N LEU A 263 1.14 11.00 -10.28
CA LEU A 263 0.93 11.71 -11.54
C LEU A 263 -0.39 11.30 -12.20
N ALA A 264 -0.70 10.01 -12.20
CA ALA A 264 -1.96 9.53 -12.73
C ALA A 264 -3.14 10.16 -11.98
N LEU A 265 -3.14 10.13 -10.64
CA LEU A 265 -4.21 10.73 -9.84
C LEU A 265 -4.27 12.26 -10.01
N TRP A 266 -3.12 12.93 -9.97
CA TRP A 266 -2.99 14.39 -10.14
C TRP A 266 -3.55 14.85 -11.49
N ASN A 267 -3.14 14.21 -12.59
CA ASN A 267 -3.59 14.59 -13.93
C ASN A 267 -5.09 14.40 -14.08
N ILE A 268 -5.66 13.31 -13.56
CA ILE A 268 -7.10 13.10 -13.66
C ILE A 268 -7.84 14.12 -12.74
N ASN A 269 -7.24 14.58 -11.63
CA ASN A 269 -7.83 15.61 -10.76
C ASN A 269 -7.84 17.00 -11.40
N HIS A 270 -6.76 17.38 -12.08
CA HIS A 270 -6.55 18.75 -12.58
C HIS A 270 -6.84 18.96 -14.08
N HIS A 271 -7.04 17.92 -14.89
CA HIS A 271 -7.49 18.10 -16.28
C HIS A 271 -9.01 18.31 -16.40
N ASN A 272 -9.82 17.77 -15.49
CA ASN A 272 -11.29 17.91 -15.56
C ASN A 272 -11.80 19.29 -15.12
N THR A 273 -10.95 20.13 -14.50
CA THR A 273 -11.32 21.51 -14.13
C THR A 273 -11.19 22.50 -15.29
N GLN A 274 -10.50 22.15 -16.39
CA GLN A 274 -10.27 23.05 -17.52
C GLN A 274 -11.34 22.97 -18.63
N HIS A 275 -12.19 21.94 -18.61
CA HIS A 275 -13.34 21.81 -19.52
C HIS A 275 -14.58 21.38 -18.73
N PRO A 276 -15.26 22.31 -18.03
CA PRO A 276 -16.60 22.03 -17.55
C PRO A 276 -17.50 21.84 -18.77
N LEU A 277 -18.13 20.66 -18.86
CA LEU A 277 -19.28 20.44 -19.75
C LEU A 277 -20.46 21.30 -19.31
#